data_AF-A0A9W6IB07-F1
#
_entry.id   AF-A0A9W6IB07-F1
#
_cell.length_a   1.000
_cell.length_b   1.000
_cell.length_c   1.000
_cell.angle_alpha   90.00
_cell.angle_beta   90.00
_cell.angle_gamma   90.00
#
_symmetry.space_group_name_H-M   'P 1'
#
loop_
_entity.id
_entity.type
_entity.pdbx_description
1 polymer ?
#
loop_
_entity_poly.entity_id
_entity_poly.type
_entity_poly.pdbx_seq_one_letter_code
_entity_poly.pdbx_strand_id
1 'polypeptide(L)'
;MAAAGTVADAERPPRRTSPGGGPAKGRLPGCVVLPAMTVVRSLLLFALAALAEIGGAWLIWQGVREQRGLVWIGAGVIALGLYGFVATLQPDANFGRILAAYGGVFVAGSLAWGMVVDGFRPDRWDVIGALVCLAGVLVIMYAPRG
;
A
#
# COMPACT_ATOMS: atom_id res chain seq x y z
N MET A 1 35.36 73.24 18.63
CA MET A 1 35.84 73.71 17.32
C MET A 1 34.99 73.04 16.25
N ALA A 2 33.84 73.67 15.95
CA ALA A 2 32.85 73.20 15.00
C ALA A 2 32.99 74.02 13.72
N ALA A 3 33.15 73.36 12.57
CA ALA A 3 33.19 74.01 11.27
C ALA A 3 31.80 73.93 10.62
N ALA A 4 31.31 75.09 10.21
CA ALA A 4 30.12 75.29 9.40
C ALA A 4 30.41 75.01 7.90
N GLY A 5 29.39 74.69 7.11
CA GLY A 5 29.51 74.63 5.65
C GLY A 5 28.32 73.99 4.93
N THR A 6 27.31 74.80 4.65
CA THR A 6 26.11 74.61 3.83
C THR A 6 26.41 74.21 2.36
N VAL A 7 25.47 73.52 1.69
CA VAL A 7 24.85 73.88 0.37
C VAL A 7 24.49 72.64 -0.50
N ALA A 8 23.23 72.69 -0.95
CA ALA A 8 22.58 72.15 -2.16
C ALA A 8 22.50 70.62 -2.37
N ASP A 9 21.32 70.03 -2.45
CA ASP A 9 20.27 70.08 -3.51
C ASP A 9 20.61 69.26 -4.76
N ALA A 10 19.57 68.59 -5.27
CA ALA A 10 19.50 67.81 -6.50
C ALA A 10 20.23 66.45 -6.56
N GLU A 11 19.48 65.36 -6.33
CA GLU A 11 19.33 64.23 -7.29
C GLU A 11 18.38 63.14 -6.70
N ARG A 12 17.08 63.29 -6.96
CA ARG A 12 16.19 62.15 -7.30
C ARG A 12 15.89 62.35 -8.80
N PRO A 13 15.74 61.32 -9.68
CA PRO A 13 15.08 60.01 -9.45
C PRO A 13 15.78 58.90 -10.33
N PRO A 14 15.20 57.79 -10.91
CA PRO A 14 13.82 57.33 -11.06
C PRO A 14 13.44 56.11 -10.21
N ARG A 15 12.16 56.06 -9.85
CA ARG A 15 11.47 54.84 -9.40
C ARG A 15 11.73 53.74 -10.43
N ARG A 16 12.33 52.63 -10.02
CA ARG A 16 12.26 51.40 -10.81
C ARG A 16 10.81 50.96 -10.86
N THR A 17 10.20 51.18 -12.01
CA THR A 17 8.98 50.54 -12.46
C THR A 17 9.14 49.03 -12.30
N SER A 18 8.38 48.42 -11.38
CA SER A 18 8.14 46.98 -11.41
C SER A 18 7.50 46.66 -12.77
N PRO A 19 8.12 45.84 -13.63
CA PRO A 19 7.38 45.27 -14.74
C PRO A 19 6.36 44.31 -14.14
N GLY A 20 5.10 44.49 -14.51
CA GLY A 20 3.99 43.64 -14.11
C GLY A 20 4.33 42.17 -14.34
N GLY A 21 4.49 41.43 -13.25
CA GLY A 21 4.34 39.99 -13.25
C GLY A 21 2.85 39.70 -13.36
N GLY A 22 2.41 39.31 -14.55
CA GLY A 22 1.04 38.84 -14.77
C GLY A 22 0.66 37.70 -13.82
N PRO A 23 -0.64 37.40 -13.68
CA PRO A 23 -1.09 36.36 -12.75
C PRO A 23 -0.39 35.05 -13.11
N ALA A 24 0.36 34.50 -12.17
CA ALA A 24 1.04 33.21 -12.27
C ALA A 24 -0.01 32.12 -12.58
N LYS A 25 -0.21 31.89 -13.88
CA LYS A 25 -1.14 30.91 -14.42
C LYS A 25 -0.40 29.59 -14.50
N GLY A 26 -0.74 28.69 -13.57
CA GLY A 26 -0.58 27.25 -13.73
C GLY A 26 0.81 26.70 -13.41
N ARG A 27 0.87 25.88 -12.35
CA ARG A 27 0.97 24.42 -12.47
C ARG A 27 1.02 23.85 -11.04
N LEU A 28 -0.12 23.35 -10.55
CA LEU A 28 -0.13 22.51 -9.36
C LEU A 28 0.75 21.28 -9.67
N PRO A 29 1.83 21.02 -8.92
CA PRO A 29 2.65 19.83 -9.11
C PRO A 29 1.83 18.62 -8.65
N GLY A 30 1.53 17.73 -9.61
CA GLY A 30 1.33 16.31 -9.35
C GLY A 30 0.28 15.95 -8.29
N CYS A 31 -0.97 16.36 -8.47
CA CYS A 31 -2.05 15.48 -7.99
C CYS A 31 -1.98 14.24 -8.89
N VAL A 32 -1.16 13.27 -8.50
CA VAL A 32 -1.09 11.95 -9.14
C VAL A 32 -2.42 11.28 -8.85
N VAL A 33 -3.44 11.63 -9.62
CA VAL A 33 -4.63 10.81 -9.77
C VAL A 33 -4.16 9.60 -10.55
N LEU A 34 -3.63 8.60 -9.84
CA LEU A 34 -3.41 7.28 -10.44
C LEU A 34 -4.75 6.87 -11.07
N PRO A 35 -4.79 6.52 -12.36
CA PRO A 35 -6.06 6.19 -13.01
C PRO A 35 -6.71 5.05 -12.22
N ALA A 36 -8.02 5.12 -11.96
CA ALA A 36 -8.75 4.11 -11.19
C ALA A 36 -8.50 2.66 -11.71
N MET A 37 -8.14 2.52 -12.99
CA MET A 37 -7.70 1.29 -13.64
C MET A 37 -6.48 0.63 -12.97
N THR A 38 -5.54 1.39 -12.41
CA THR A 38 -4.38 0.83 -11.70
C THR A 38 -4.77 0.27 -10.34
N VAL A 39 -5.67 0.95 -9.62
CA VAL A 39 -6.12 0.52 -8.28
C VAL A 39 -6.92 -0.78 -8.38
N VAL A 40 -7.87 -0.85 -9.32
CA VAL A 40 -8.66 -2.06 -9.56
C VAL A 40 -7.76 -3.21 -9.99
N ARG A 41 -6.78 -2.96 -10.87
CA ARG A 41 -5.79 -3.97 -11.29
C ARG A 41 -4.97 -4.47 -10.11
N SER A 42 -4.47 -3.58 -9.23
CA SER A 42 -3.72 -3.97 -8.03
C SER A 42 -4.57 -4.79 -7.06
N LEU A 43 -5.83 -4.41 -6.84
CA LEU A 43 -6.76 -5.17 -6.00
C LEU A 43 -7.04 -6.56 -6.58
N LEU A 44 -7.19 -6.68 -7.90
CA LEU A 44 -7.37 -7.96 -8.58
C LEU A 44 -6.13 -8.85 -8.51
N LEU A 45 -4.94 -8.28 -8.75
CA LEU A 45 -3.67 -9.01 -8.60
C LEU A 45 -3.48 -9.45 -7.15
N PHE A 46 -3.87 -8.61 -6.20
CA PHE A 46 -3.80 -8.94 -4.79
C PHE A 46 -4.76 -10.06 -4.39
N ALA A 47 -6.01 -10.01 -4.84
CA ALA A 47 -6.98 -11.07 -4.59
C ALA A 47 -6.52 -12.40 -5.24
N LEU A 48 -6.03 -12.36 -6.48
CA LEU A 48 -5.47 -13.53 -7.16
C LEU A 48 -4.25 -14.10 -6.42
N ALA A 49 -3.36 -13.22 -5.94
CA ALA A 49 -2.20 -13.60 -5.15
C ALA A 49 -2.63 -14.31 -3.86
N ALA A 50 -3.56 -13.72 -3.10
CA ALA A 50 -4.05 -14.31 -1.85
C ALA A 50 -4.75 -15.67 -2.07
N LEU A 51 -5.54 -15.80 -3.14
CA LEU A 51 -6.18 -17.07 -3.51
C LEU A 51 -5.15 -18.13 -3.90
N ALA A 52 -4.13 -17.76 -4.69
CA ALA A 52 -3.06 -18.66 -5.08
C ALA A 52 -2.16 -19.07 -3.90
N GLU A 53 -1.93 -18.15 -2.97
CA GLU A 53 -1.15 -18.39 -1.74
C GLU A 53 -1.89 -19.36 -0.80
N ILE A 54 -3.11 -19.02 -0.41
CA ILE A 54 -3.92 -19.82 0.53
C ILE A 54 -4.29 -21.17 -0.11
N GLY A 55 -4.74 -21.14 -1.38
CA GLY A 55 -5.08 -22.33 -2.12
C GLY A 55 -3.87 -23.22 -2.41
N GLY A 56 -2.71 -22.64 -2.74
CA GLY A 56 -1.46 -23.38 -2.95
C GLY A 56 -0.98 -24.10 -1.69
N ALA A 57 -1.01 -23.40 -0.55
CA ALA A 57 -0.69 -24.01 0.75
C ALA A 57 -1.67 -25.15 1.10
N TRP A 58 -2.96 -24.94 0.85
CA TRP A 58 -3.98 -25.96 1.06
C TRP A 58 -3.78 -27.18 0.15
N LEU A 59 -3.45 -27.00 -1.14
CA LEU A 59 -3.17 -28.10 -2.06
C LEU A 59 -1.98 -28.98 -1.60
N ILE A 60 -0.92 -28.35 -1.08
CA ILE A 60 0.21 -29.08 -0.48
C ILE A 60 -0.25 -29.84 0.77
N TRP A 61 -1.04 -29.19 1.63
CA TRP A 61 -1.60 -29.83 2.81
C TRP A 61 -2.41 -31.08 2.44
N GLN A 62 -3.31 -30.98 1.46
CA GLN A 62 -4.11 -32.10 0.96
C GLN A 62 -3.24 -33.21 0.35
N GLY A 63 -2.20 -32.86 -0.40
CA GLY A 63 -1.29 -33.84 -0.98
C GLY A 63 -0.48 -34.62 0.06
N VAL A 64 0.01 -33.94 1.11
CA VAL A 64 0.87 -34.53 2.15
C VAL A 64 0.08 -35.17 3.28
N ARG A 65 -0.87 -34.45 3.87
CA ARG A 65 -1.61 -34.87 5.07
C ARG A 65 -2.77 -35.79 4.73
N GLU A 66 -3.51 -35.51 3.67
CA GLU A 66 -4.66 -36.31 3.23
C GLU A 66 -4.28 -37.41 2.22
N GLN A 67 -2.98 -37.64 1.98
CA GLN A 67 -2.45 -38.69 1.11
C GLN A 67 -3.03 -38.65 -0.32
N ARG A 68 -3.49 -37.48 -0.80
CA ARG A 68 -4.08 -37.31 -2.14
C ARG A 68 -3.03 -37.42 -3.26
N GLY A 69 -1.75 -37.45 -2.91
CA GLY A 69 -0.63 -37.81 -3.79
C GLY A 69 0.15 -36.62 -4.34
N LEU A 70 1.25 -36.93 -5.03
CA LEU A 70 2.24 -35.96 -5.54
C LEU A 70 1.66 -34.92 -6.50
N VAL A 71 0.56 -35.23 -7.20
CA VAL A 71 -0.09 -34.31 -8.13
C VAL A 71 -0.64 -33.08 -7.41
N TRP A 72 -1.23 -33.27 -6.23
CA TRP A 72 -1.76 -32.18 -5.40
C TRP A 72 -0.64 -31.31 -4.84
N ILE A 73 0.46 -31.94 -4.43
CA ILE A 73 1.67 -31.24 -3.98
C ILE A 73 2.27 -30.41 -5.12
N GLY A 74 2.42 -31.01 -6.31
CA GLY A 74 2.94 -30.32 -7.49
C GLY A 74 2.08 -29.13 -7.90
N ALA A 75 0.76 -29.29 -7.92
CA ALA A 75 -0.17 -28.19 -8.19
C ALA A 75 -0.05 -27.06 -7.15
N GLY A 76 0.09 -27.42 -5.87
CA GLY A 76 0.28 -26.43 -4.80
C GLY A 76 1.61 -25.68 -4.91
N VAL A 77 2.72 -26.38 -5.23
CA VAL A 77 4.03 -25.75 -5.46
C VAL A 77 4.00 -24.80 -6.65
N ILE A 78 3.33 -25.19 -7.75
CA ILE A 78 3.17 -24.32 -8.92
C ILE A 78 2.33 -23.08 -8.56
N ALA A 79 1.23 -23.26 -7.82
CA ALA A 79 0.39 -22.15 -7.38
C ALA A 79 1.15 -21.17 -6.47
N LEU A 80 1.94 -21.68 -5.52
CA LEU A 80 2.80 -20.86 -4.65
C LEU A 80 3.91 -20.15 -5.44
N GLY A 81 4.50 -20.82 -6.43
CA GLY A 81 5.46 -20.22 -7.33
C GLY A 81 4.85 -19.06 -8.12
N LEU A 82 3.68 -19.27 -8.73
CA LEU A 82 2.92 -18.24 -9.45
C LEU A 82 2.54 -17.08 -8.55
N TYR A 83 2.08 -17.34 -7.32
CA TYR A 83 1.84 -16.32 -6.31
C TYR A 83 3.08 -15.42 -6.12
N GLY A 84 4.26 -16.01 -5.94
CA GLY A 84 5.50 -15.26 -5.77
C GLY A 84 5.77 -14.30 -6.92
N PHE A 85 5.49 -14.69 -8.16
CA PHE A 85 5.61 -13.81 -9.33
C PHE A 85 4.50 -12.75 -9.41
N VAL A 86 3.28 -13.05 -8.98
CA VAL A 86 2.20 -12.06 -8.93
C VAL A 86 2.49 -11.00 -7.86
N ALA A 87 3.05 -11.42 -6.71
CA ALA A 87 3.41 -10.53 -5.61
C ALA A 87 4.51 -9.52 -5.98
N THR A 88 5.41 -9.85 -6.91
CA THR A 88 6.46 -8.91 -7.37
C THR A 88 5.96 -7.83 -8.33
N LEU A 89 4.77 -8.00 -8.91
CA LEU A 89 4.16 -7.01 -9.82
C LEU A 89 3.45 -5.87 -9.06
N GLN A 90 3.52 -5.84 -7.72
CA GLN A 90 2.84 -4.85 -6.90
C GLN A 90 3.56 -3.46 -6.97
N PRO A 91 2.86 -2.37 -7.35
CA PRO A 91 3.51 -1.10 -7.70
C PRO A 91 3.77 -0.10 -6.54
N ASP A 92 3.51 -0.43 -5.27
CA ASP A 92 3.43 0.57 -4.19
C ASP A 92 4.69 0.77 -3.31
N ALA A 93 4.93 2.03 -2.92
CA ALA A 93 6.19 2.56 -2.36
C ALA A 93 6.40 2.42 -0.82
N ASN A 94 5.54 1.72 -0.08
CA ASN A 94 5.74 1.41 1.35
C ASN A 94 5.58 -0.08 1.63
N PHE A 95 6.52 -0.86 1.08
CA PHE A 95 6.55 -2.34 1.13
C PHE A 95 6.20 -2.90 2.51
N GLY A 96 6.81 -2.38 3.58
CA GLY A 96 6.60 -2.89 4.94
C GLY A 96 5.19 -2.68 5.51
N ARG A 97 4.49 -1.60 5.16
CA ARG A 97 3.14 -1.33 5.69
C ARG A 97 2.07 -2.08 4.92
N ILE A 98 2.26 -2.23 3.62
CA ILE A 98 1.37 -3.02 2.77
C ILE A 98 1.51 -4.49 3.13
N LEU A 99 2.73 -4.99 3.35
CA LEU A 99 2.96 -6.36 3.83
C LEU A 99 2.30 -6.60 5.20
N ALA A 100 2.39 -5.63 6.11
CA ALA A 100 1.69 -5.73 7.40
C ALA A 100 0.16 -5.80 7.22
N ALA A 101 -0.41 -4.98 6.34
CA ALA A 101 -1.83 -5.02 6.02
C ALA A 101 -2.25 -6.37 5.41
N TYR A 102 -1.42 -6.91 4.52
CA TYR A 102 -1.63 -8.22 3.93
C TYR A 102 -1.59 -9.34 4.96
N GLY A 103 -0.74 -9.26 5.98
CA GLY A 103 -0.73 -10.24 7.07
C GLY A 103 -2.08 -10.36 7.78
N GLY A 104 -2.77 -9.24 8.05
CA GLY A 104 -4.11 -9.28 8.66
C GLY A 104 -5.19 -9.80 7.73
N VAL A 105 -5.15 -9.40 6.45
CA VAL A 105 -6.07 -9.94 5.42
C VAL A 105 -5.84 -11.43 5.19
N PHE A 106 -4.60 -11.89 5.28
CA PHE A 106 -4.23 -13.30 5.17
C PHE A 106 -4.86 -14.11 6.29
N VAL A 107 -4.76 -13.65 7.55
CA VAL A 107 -5.40 -14.33 8.69
C VAL A 107 -6.92 -14.45 8.50
N ALA A 108 -7.59 -13.36 8.13
CA ALA A 108 -9.03 -13.39 7.85
C ALA A 108 -9.37 -14.28 6.64
N GLY A 109 -8.55 -14.21 5.59
CA GLY A 109 -8.70 -14.97 4.35
C GLY A 109 -8.50 -16.47 4.55
N SER A 110 -7.53 -16.90 5.37
CA SER A 110 -7.31 -18.31 5.70
C SER A 110 -8.50 -18.89 6.48
N LEU A 111 -9.07 -18.13 7.42
CA LEU A 111 -10.29 -18.54 8.12
C LEU A 111 -11.49 -18.63 7.17
N ALA A 112 -11.66 -17.65 6.29
CA ALA A 112 -12.71 -17.66 5.27
C ALA A 112 -12.57 -18.83 4.28
N TRP A 113 -11.34 -19.12 3.86
CA TRP A 113 -11.04 -20.27 3.01
C TRP A 113 -11.38 -21.58 3.72
N GLY A 114 -10.95 -21.74 4.98
CA GLY A 114 -11.31 -22.90 5.79
C GLY A 114 -12.83 -23.07 5.92
N MET A 115 -13.57 -21.97 6.09
CA MET A 115 -15.05 -22.00 6.14
C MET A 115 -15.68 -22.51 4.84
N VAL A 116 -15.18 -22.03 3.69
CA VAL A 116 -15.78 -22.31 2.38
C VAL A 116 -15.34 -23.66 1.81
N VAL A 117 -14.07 -24.01 1.96
CA VAL A 117 -13.47 -25.19 1.31
C VAL A 117 -13.44 -26.41 2.23
N ASP A 118 -13.10 -26.21 3.52
CA ASP A 118 -12.99 -27.30 4.49
C ASP A 118 -14.23 -27.43 5.40
N GLY A 119 -15.22 -26.53 5.26
CA GLY A 119 -16.40 -26.49 6.14
C GLY A 119 -16.07 -26.15 7.59
N PHE A 120 -14.88 -25.61 7.85
CA PHE A 120 -14.41 -25.23 9.17
C PHE A 120 -15.34 -24.18 9.78
N ARG A 121 -15.68 -24.34 11.07
CA ARG A 121 -16.47 -23.33 11.80
C ARG A 121 -15.54 -22.60 12.75
N PRO A 122 -15.22 -21.32 12.49
CA PRO A 122 -14.32 -20.58 13.37
C PRO A 122 -14.92 -20.49 14.77
N ASP A 123 -14.11 -20.84 15.76
CA ASP A 123 -14.47 -20.70 17.16
C ASP A 123 -14.37 -19.22 17.59
N ARG A 124 -14.94 -18.91 18.74
CA ARG A 124 -14.87 -17.58 19.36
C ARG A 124 -13.42 -17.11 19.49
N TRP A 125 -12.49 -18.02 19.76
CA TRP A 125 -11.06 -17.72 19.85
C TRP A 125 -10.44 -17.38 18.49
N ASP A 126 -10.84 -18.05 17.40
CA ASP A 126 -10.36 -17.74 16.05
C ASP A 126 -10.83 -16.35 15.61
N VAL A 127 -12.09 -16.01 15.92
CA VAL A 127 -12.66 -14.69 15.63
C VAL A 127 -11.96 -13.61 16.44
N ILE A 128 -11.73 -13.83 17.74
CA ILE A 128 -10.98 -12.89 18.58
C ILE A 128 -9.55 -12.70 18.04
N GLY A 129 -8.87 -13.79 17.69
CA GLY A 129 -7.53 -13.75 17.10
C GLY A 129 -7.49 -12.95 15.80
N ALA A 130 -8.44 -13.19 14.90
CA ALA A 130 -8.56 -12.45 13.65
C ALA A 130 -8.79 -10.95 13.89
N LEU A 131 -9.66 -10.59 14.84
CA LEU A 131 -9.91 -9.20 15.22
C LEU A 131 -8.65 -8.53 15.79
N VAL A 132 -7.85 -9.23 16.60
CA VAL A 132 -6.58 -8.72 17.13
C VAL A 132 -5.57 -8.50 16.00
N CYS A 133 -5.46 -9.43 15.04
CA CYS A 133 -4.60 -9.26 13.87
C CYS A 133 -5.01 -8.05 13.03
N LEU A 134 -6.32 -7.88 12.78
CA LEU A 134 -6.86 -6.72 12.07
C LEU A 134 -6.62 -5.41 12.83
N ALA A 135 -6.79 -5.40 14.15
CA ALA A 135 -6.47 -4.24 14.98
C ALA A 135 -4.96 -3.89 14.89
N GLY A 136 -4.08 -4.90 14.89
CA GLY A 136 -2.64 -4.71 14.68
C GLY A 136 -2.34 -4.06 13.32
N VAL A 137 -3.01 -4.48 12.26
CA VAL A 137 -2.94 -3.84 10.93
C VAL A 137 -3.37 -2.38 11.00
N LEU A 138 -4.49 -2.08 11.65
CA LEU A 138 -5.00 -0.72 11.79
C LEU A 138 -3.99 0.18 12.53
N VAL A 139 -3.38 -0.33 13.60
CA VAL A 139 -2.32 0.40 14.31
C VAL A 139 -1.12 0.64 13.39
N ILE A 140 -0.63 -0.39 12.69
CA ILE A 140 0.53 -0.25 11.80
C ILE A 140 0.24 0.69 10.64
N MET A 141 -0.98 0.76 10.11
CA MET A 141 -1.32 1.69 9.03
C MET A 141 -1.54 3.11 9.53
N TYR A 142 -2.40 3.27 10.54
CA TYR A 142 -3.00 4.56 10.91
C TYR A 142 -2.40 5.22 12.17
N ALA A 143 -1.43 4.60 12.85
CA ALA A 143 -0.78 5.24 13.99
C ALA A 143 -0.17 6.61 13.60
N PRO A 144 -0.46 7.69 14.35
CA PRO A 144 0.16 9.00 14.18
C PRO A 144 1.67 8.88 14.35
N ARG A 145 2.42 9.49 13.44
CA ARG A 145 3.88 9.51 13.47
C ARG A 145 4.27 10.98 13.62
N GLY A 146 4.66 11.33 14.83
CA GLY A 146 5.32 12.60 15.11
C GLY A 146 6.70 12.67 14.50
#